data_AF-K1UU25-F1
#
_entry.id   AF-K1UU25-F1
#
_cell.length_a   1.000
_cell.length_b   1.000
_cell.length_c   1.000
_cell.angle_alpha   90.00
_cell.angle_beta   90.00
_cell.angle_gamma   90.00
#
_symmetry.space_group_name_H-M   'P 1'
#
loop_
_entity.id
_entity.type
_entity.pdbx_description
1 polymer ?
#
loop_
_entity_poly.entity_id
_entity_poly.type
_entity_poly.pdbx_seq_one_letter_code
_entity_poly.pdbx_strand_id
1 'polypeptide(L)' 'PLTVKEAAPPVMIKKIGKTTYRVKIHFSETSKETMSDKIKRLILNDSEKSS' A
#
# COMPACT_ATOMS: atom_id res chain seq x y z
N PRO A 1 -19.15 20.31 5.13
CA PRO A 1 -17.91 19.85 4.48
C PRO A 1 -16.84 19.53 5.53
N LEU A 2 -16.52 18.25 5.73
CA LEU A 2 -15.44 17.84 6.62
C LEU A 2 -14.13 18.05 5.88
N THR A 3 -13.38 19.09 6.26
CA THR A 3 -12.01 19.30 5.80
C THR A 3 -11.17 18.10 6.24
N VAL A 4 -10.87 17.19 5.32
CA VAL A 4 -9.88 16.14 5.56
C VAL A 4 -8.54 16.86 5.71
N LYS A 5 -8.15 17.13 6.97
CA LYS A 5 -6.77 17.48 7.27
C LYS A 5 -5.93 16.35 6.70
N GLU A 6 -5.02 16.65 5.76
CA GLU A 6 -4.04 15.69 5.26
C GLU A 6 -3.36 15.04 6.47
N ALA A 7 -3.80 13.84 6.82
CA ALA A 7 -3.13 13.06 7.85
C ALA A 7 -1.76 12.70 7.27
N ALA A 8 -0.70 12.93 8.06
CA ALA A 8 0.65 12.60 7.62
C ALA A 8 0.68 11.15 7.09
N PRO A 9 1.35 10.89 5.94
CA PRO A 9 1.36 9.56 5.34
C PRO A 9 1.82 8.53 6.35
N PRO A 10 1.21 7.32 6.38
CA PRO A 10 1.60 6.31 7.36
C PRO A 10 3.06 5.92 7.14
N VAL A 11 3.84 5.99 8.22
CA VAL A 11 5.27 5.68 8.23
C VAL A 11 5.53 4.48 9.14
N MET A 12 6.18 3.45 8.62
CA MET A 12 6.70 2.33 9.40
C MET A 12 8.17 2.59 9.73
N ILE A 13 8.51 2.60 11.02
CA ILE A 13 9.89 2.73 11.48
C ILE A 13 10.32 1.40 12.09
N LYS A 14 11.39 0.81 11.58
CA LYS A 14 11.91 -0.47 12.07
C LYS A 14 13.43 -0.45 12.16
N LYS A 15 13.97 -0.91 13.28
CA LYS A 15 15.41 -1.13 13.44
C LYS A 15 15.74 -2.59 13.07
N ILE A 16 16.71 -2.75 12.18
CA ILE A 16 17.25 -4.06 11.77
C ILE A 16 18.77 -3.97 11.92
N GLY A 17 19.34 -4.77 12.82
CA GLY A 17 20.74 -4.64 13.23
C GLY A 17 21.04 -3.27 13.85
N LYS A 18 22.04 -2.57 13.31
CA LYS A 18 22.43 -1.22 13.73
C LYS A 18 21.70 -0.11 12.96
N THR A 19 20.90 -0.46 11.95
CA THR A 19 20.29 0.51 11.03
C THR A 19 18.82 0.70 11.36
N THR A 20 18.37 1.96 11.39
CA THR A 20 16.95 2.31 11.53
C THR A 20 16.39 2.65 10.17
N TYR A 21 15.42 1.85 9.71
CA TYR A 21 14.71 2.04 8.46
C TYR A 21 13.44 2.84 8.71
N ARG A 22 13.21 3.85 7.87
CA ARG A 22 11.96 4.61 7.81
C ARG A 22 11.31 4.35 6.46
N VAL A 23 10.21 3.60 6.47
CA VAL A 23 9.44 3.25 5.27
C VAL A 23 8.19 4.13 5.22
N LYS A 24 8.03 4.90 4.15
CA LYS A 24 6.83 5.71 3.90
C LYS A 24 5.92 4.98 2.91
N ILE A 25 4.62 4.97 3.18
CA ILE A 25 3.62 4.45 2.25
C ILE A 25 3.10 5.62 1.42
N HIS A 26 3.31 5.59 0.11
CA HIS A 26 2.71 6.54 -0.84
C HIS A 26 1.61 5.83 -1.61
N PHE A 27 0.38 6.29 -1.44
CA PHE A 27 -0.71 5.90 -2.33
C PHE A 27 -0.57 6.70 -3.62
N SER A 28 -0.66 6.03 -4.76
CA SER A 28 -0.65 6.74 -6.05
C SER A 28 -1.95 7.53 -6.18
N GLU A 29 -1.83 8.84 -6.31
CA GLU A 29 -2.97 9.76 -6.52
C GLU A 29 -3.61 9.60 -7.89
N THR A 30 -2.84 9.13 -8.87
CA THR A 30 -3.28 8.93 -10.26
C THR A 30 -3.74 7.50 -10.55
N SER A 31 -3.60 6.60 -9.58
CA SER A 31 -4.06 5.23 -9.73
C SER A 31 -5.59 5.18 -9.68
N LYS A 32 -6.19 4.76 -10.79
CA LYS A 32 -7.63 4.48 -10.88
C LYS A 32 -7.98 3.10 -10.32
N GLU A 33 -6.98 2.31 -9.98
CA GLU A 33 -7.14 0.94 -9.48
C GLU A 33 -7.50 0.99 -8.00
N THR A 34 -8.68 0.48 -7.65
CA THR A 34 -9.12 0.43 -6.26
C THR A 34 -8.43 -0.73 -5.52
N MET A 35 -8.46 -0.70 -4.19
CA MET A 35 -7.99 -1.84 -3.37
C MET A 35 -8.76 -3.13 -3.71
N SER A 36 -10.05 -3.02 -4.05
CA SER A 36 -10.85 -4.15 -4.49
C SER A 36 -10.32 -4.74 -5.80
N ASP A 37 -9.98 -3.89 -6.77
CA ASP A 37 -9.42 -4.33 -8.06
C ASP A 37 -8.08 -5.03 -7.87
N LYS A 38 -7.22 -4.47 -7.01
CA LYS A 38 -5.93 -5.10 -6.66
C LYS A 38 -6.10 -6.48 -6.05
N ILE A 39 -7.02 -6.63 -5.09
CA ILE A 39 -7.26 -7.92 -4.42
C ILE A 39 -7.79 -8.96 -5.41
N LYS A 40 -8.75 -8.58 -6.27
CA LYS A 40 -9.29 -9.47 -7.30
C LYS A 40 -8.19 -9.97 -8.24
N ARG A 41 -7.33 -9.07 -8.72
CA ARG A 41 -6.22 -9.43 -9.62
C ARG A 41 -5.21 -10.37 -8.96
N LEU A 42 -4.88 -10.16 -7.69
CA LEU A 42 -3.99 -11.05 -6.95
C LEU A 42 -4.56 -12.47 -6.87
N ILE A 43 -5.85 -12.60 -6.52
CA ILE A 43 -6.53 -13.91 -6.42
C ILE A 43 -6.57 -14.60 -7.79
N LEU A 44 -6.94 -13.87 -8.85
CA LEU A 44 -7.01 -14.43 -10.21
C LEU A 44 -5.63 -14.91 -10.69
N ASN A 45 -4.61 -14.08 -10.56
CA ASN A 45 -3.25 -14.44 -10.96
C ASN A 45 -2.70 -15.65 -10.21
N ASP A 46 -3.01 -15.78 -8.92
CA ASP A 46 -2.59 -16.94 -8.12
C ASP A 46 -3.34 -18.20 -8.56
N SER A 47 -4.62 -18.11 -8.91
CA SER A 47 -5.40 -19.23 -9.43
C SER A 47 -4.92 -19.70 -10.81
N GLU A 48 -4.59 -18.79 -11.72
CA GLU A 48 -4.09 -19.11 -13.07
C GLU A 48 -2.69 -19.72 -13.06
N LYS A 49 -1.82 -19.29 -12.14
CA LYS A 49 -0.47 -19.84 -12.00
C LYS A 49 -0.42 -21.23 -11.36
N SER A 50 -1.53 -21.66 -10.75
CA SER A 50 -1.64 -22.95 -10.07
C SER A 50 -2.18 -24.08 -10.97
N SER A 51 -2.58 -23.74 -12.21
CA SER A 51 -3.03 -24.69 -13.24
C SER A 51 -1.96 -24.92 -14.31
#